data_AF-A0A9E4Q6X5-F1
#
_entry.id   AF-A0A9E4Q6X5-F1
#
_cell.length_a   1.000
_cell.length_b   1.000
_cell.length_c   1.000
_cell.angle_alpha   90.00
_cell.angle_beta   90.00
_cell.angle_gamma   90.00
#
_symmetry.space_group_name_H-M   'P 1'
#
loop_
_entity.id
_entity.type
_entity.pdbx_description
1 polymer ?
#
loop_
_entity_poly.entity_id
_entity_poly.type
_entity_poly.pdbx_seq_one_letter_code
_entity_poly.pdbx_strand_id
1 'polypeptide(L)' 'MLAVEYGEDIIVVDCGVQFPNEDMPGVDLIIPDISYLLERSERVRAILITHGHEDHIGALPFVLSQLDVPVFAPRLAQGL' A
#
# COMPACT_ATOMS: atom_id res chain seq x y z
N MET A 1 1.59 4.72 -3.79
CA MET A 1 2.15 3.36 -3.91
C MET A 1 3.08 3.29 -5.11
N LEU A 2 4.29 2.80 -4.90
CA LEU A 2 5.29 2.55 -5.95
C LEU A 2 5.67 1.07 -5.89
N ALA A 3 5.74 0.39 -7.03
CA ALA A 3 6.27 -0.97 -7.13
C ALA A 3 7.59 -0.96 -7.90
N VAL A 4 8.62 -1.56 -7.32
CA VAL A 4 9.92 -1.79 -7.97
C VAL A 4 10.05 -3.28 -8.23
N GLU A 5 10.15 -3.65 -9.51
CA GLU A 5 10.26 -5.03 -9.97
C GLU A 5 11.65 -5.29 -10.56
N TYR A 6 12.29 -6.37 -10.15
CA TYR A 6 13.54 -6.86 -10.75
C TYR A 6 13.61 -8.38 -10.67
N GLY A 7 13.78 -9.04 -11.82
CA GLY A 7 13.76 -10.51 -11.88
C GLY A 7 12.42 -11.07 -11.41
N GLU A 8 12.43 -11.94 -10.41
CA GLU A 8 11.23 -12.57 -9.83
C GLU A 8 10.74 -11.88 -8.53
N ASP A 9 11.27 -10.68 -8.24
CA ASP A 9 11.02 -9.99 -6.98
C ASP A 9 10.36 -8.62 -7.20
N ILE A 10 9.34 -8.34 -6.39
CA ILE A 10 8.64 -7.06 -6.33
C ILE A 10 8.73 -6.52 -4.90
N ILE A 11 9.18 -5.28 -4.78
CA ILE A 11 9.12 -4.50 -3.54
C ILE A 11 8.15 -3.35 -3.74
N VAL A 12 7.22 -3.20 -2.80
CA VAL A 12 6.28 -2.08 -2.78
C VAL A 12 6.78 -1.03 -1.80
N VAL A 13 6.77 0.24 -2.20
CA VAL A 13 7.08 1.39 -1.35
C VAL A 13 5.79 2.21 -1.19
N ASP A 14 5.38 2.33 0.07
CA ASP A 14 4.16 2.98 0.55
C ASP A 14 2.85 2.38 0.02
N CYS A 15 1.83 2.42 0.86
CA CYS A 15 0.49 1.91 0.61
C CYS A 15 -0.53 2.87 1.24
N GLY A 16 -0.62 4.07 0.69
CA GLY A 16 -1.49 5.12 1.22
C GLY A 16 -2.82 5.26 0.51
N VAL A 17 -3.72 5.97 1.18
CA VAL A 17 -4.99 6.44 0.62
C VAL A 17 -4.80 7.75 -0.13
N GLN A 18 -5.73 8.07 -1.00
CA GLN A 18 -5.94 9.43 -1.48
C GLN A 18 -7.27 9.96 -0.92
N PHE A 19 -7.27 11.20 -0.46
CA PHE A 19 -8.49 11.88 -0.07
C PHE A 19 -9.31 12.31 -1.30
N PRO A 20 -10.64 12.21 -1.25
CA PRO A 20 -11.53 12.56 -2.35
C PRO A 20 -11.52 14.07 -2.62
N ASN A 21 -11.80 14.44 -3.87
CA ASN A 21 -11.96 15.83 -4.29
C ASN A 21 -13.42 16.29 -4.15
N GLU A 22 -13.68 17.59 -4.32
CA GLU A 22 -15.02 18.20 -4.20
C GLU A 22 -16.07 17.57 -5.14
N ASP A 23 -15.64 17.01 -6.27
CA ASP A 23 -16.50 16.36 -7.27
C ASP A 23 -16.89 14.90 -6.91
N MET A 24 -16.49 14.40 -5.75
CA MET A 24 -16.71 13.02 -5.30
C MET A 24 -17.58 12.93 -4.03
N PRO A 25 -18.85 13.36 -4.07
CA PRO A 25 -19.70 13.38 -2.90
C PRO A 25 -19.98 11.96 -2.37
N GLY A 26 -19.80 11.76 -1.07
CA GLY A 26 -20.09 10.50 -0.38
C GLY A 26 -18.98 9.45 -0.46
N VAL A 27 -17.85 9.76 -1.10
CA VAL A 27 -16.63 8.95 -1.02
C VAL A 27 -15.85 9.39 0.21
N ASP A 28 -15.39 8.46 1.03
CA ASP A 28 -14.55 8.76 2.21
C ASP A 28 -13.05 8.68 1.88
N LEU A 29 -12.64 7.63 1.16
CA LEU A 29 -11.25 7.32 0.83
C LEU A 29 -11.16 6.71 -0.57
N ILE A 30 -10.06 7.00 -1.27
CA ILE A 30 -9.68 6.36 -2.52
C ILE A 30 -8.47 5.46 -2.23
N ILE A 31 -8.54 4.19 -2.64
CA ILE A 31 -7.47 3.21 -2.43
C ILE A 31 -6.88 2.75 -3.78
N PRO A 32 -5.61 2.31 -3.82
CA PRO A 32 -4.99 1.84 -5.06
C PRO A 32 -5.60 0.51 -5.55
N ASP A 33 -5.69 0.36 -6.87
CA ASP A 33 -5.92 -0.94 -7.49
C ASP A 33 -4.63 -1.78 -7.43
N ILE A 34 -4.72 -2.94 -6.79
CA ILE A 34 -3.60 -3.86 -6.58
C ILE A 34 -3.67 -5.11 -7.47
N SER A 35 -4.53 -5.14 -8.49
CA SER A 35 -4.71 -6.31 -9.37
C SER A 35 -3.39 -6.83 -9.93
N TYR A 36 -2.48 -5.93 -10.33
CA TYR A 36 -1.13 -6.29 -10.79
C TYR A 36 -0.31 -7.06 -9.74
N LEU A 37 -0.41 -6.68 -8.47
CA LEU A 37 0.28 -7.34 -7.35
C LEU A 37 -0.38 -8.68 -7.00
N LEU A 38 -1.71 -8.77 -7.07
CA LEU A 38 -2.44 -10.02 -6.78
C LEU A 38 -2.12 -11.12 -7.80
N GLU A 39 -2.05 -10.79 -9.08
CA GLU A 39 -1.61 -11.72 -10.14
C GLU A 39 -0.17 -12.22 -9.96
N ARG A 40 0.64 -11.51 -9.16
CA ARG A 40 2.08 -11.78 -8.93
C ARG A 40 2.38 -11.90 -7.44
N SER A 41 1.41 -12.33 -6.64
CA SER A 41 1.50 -12.32 -5.18
C SER A 41 2.73 -13.06 -4.66
N GLU A 42 3.08 -14.20 -5.28
CA GLU A 42 4.27 -14.99 -4.94
C GLU A 42 5.61 -14.28 -5.20
N ARG A 43 5.60 -13.22 -6.02
CA ARG A 43 6.78 -12.40 -6.35
C ARG A 43 6.88 -11.17 -5.43
N VAL A 44 5.82 -10.81 -4.72
CA VAL A 44 5.83 -9.68 -3.78
C VAL A 44 6.57 -10.07 -2.51
N ARG A 45 7.69 -9.40 -2.23
CA ARG A 45 8.55 -9.73 -1.09
C ARG A 45 8.22 -8.94 0.16
N ALA A 46 7.84 -7.68 0.03
CA ALA A 46 7.50 -6.81 1.15
C ALA A 46 6.81 -5.52 0.71
N ILE A 47 6.13 -4.89 1.66
CA ILE A 47 5.75 -3.47 1.61
C ILE A 47 6.65 -2.70 2.57
N LEU A 48 7.30 -1.64 2.07
CA LEU A 48 8.15 -0.74 2.85
C LEU A 48 7.41 0.59 3.04
N ILE A 49 7.22 1.00 4.29
CA ILE A 49 6.59 2.28 4.63
C ILE A 49 7.66 3.30 4.95
N THR A 50 7.60 4.46 4.30
CA THR A 50 8.56 5.54 4.48
C THR A 50 8.30 6.34 5.76
N HIS A 51 7.04 6.70 6.02
CA HIS A 51 6.60 7.43 7.21
C HIS A 51 5.09 7.26 7.44
N GLY A 52 4.59 7.77 8.57
CA GLY A 52 3.25 7.48 9.09
C GLY A 52 2.13 8.44 8.65
N HIS A 53 2.26 9.14 7.53
CA HIS A 53 1.12 9.90 7.00
C HIS A 53 0.15 8.98 6.27
N GLU A 54 -1.15 9.31 6.31
CA GLU A 54 -2.23 8.49 5.73
C GLU A 54 -2.07 8.26 4.23
N ASP A 55 -1.54 9.22 3.49
CA ASP A 55 -1.22 9.11 2.07
C ASP A 55 -0.01 8.20 1.78
N HIS A 56 0.60 7.64 2.82
CA HIS A 56 1.66 6.62 2.74
C HIS A 56 1.29 5.29 3.40
N ILE A 57 0.43 5.26 4.43
CA ILE A 57 0.09 4.04 5.18
C ILE A 57 -1.41 3.66 5.16
N GLY A 58 -2.30 4.60 4.88
CA GLY A 58 -3.73 4.46 5.14
C GLY A 58 -4.46 3.40 4.31
N ALA A 59 -3.85 2.90 3.22
CA ALA A 59 -4.42 1.82 2.42
C ALA A 59 -3.97 0.42 2.87
N LEU A 60 -3.01 0.31 3.80
CA LEU A 60 -2.50 -0.98 4.27
C LEU A 60 -3.59 -1.96 4.73
N PRO A 61 -4.59 -1.58 5.56
CA PRO A 61 -5.60 -2.53 6.01
C PRO A 61 -6.40 -3.16 4.86
N PHE A 62 -6.67 -2.38 3.82
CA PHE A 62 -7.41 -2.83 2.64
C PHE A 62 -6.55 -3.74 1.75
N VAL A 63 -5.27 -3.41 1.58
CA VAL A 63 -4.34 -4.20 0.77
C VAL A 63 -3.96 -5.51 1.44
N LEU A 64 -3.63 -5.48 2.74
CA LEU A 64 -3.23 -6.68 3.48
C LEU A 64 -4.39 -7.68 3.67
N SER A 65 -5.64 -7.24 3.53
CA SER A 65 -6.80 -8.16 3.51
C SER A 65 -6.82 -9.08 2.27
N GLN A 66 -6.06 -8.73 1.23
CA GLN A 66 -6.00 -9.46 -0.05
C GLN A 66 -4.59 -9.96 -0.38
N LEU A 67 -3.55 -9.31 0.14
CA LEU A 67 -2.14 -9.61 -0.15
C LEU A 67 -1.36 -9.79 1.17
N ASP A 68 -1.11 -11.05 1.53
CA ASP A 68 -0.40 -11.41 2.76
C ASP A 68 1.12 -11.36 2.55
N VAL A 69 1.73 -10.23 2.91
CA VAL A 69 3.17 -9.95 2.75
C VAL A 69 3.71 -9.19 3.96
N PRO A 70 5.01 -9.35 4.30
CA PRO A 70 5.58 -8.62 5.42
C PRO A 70 5.63 -7.12 5.17
N VAL A 71 5.38 -6.34 6.22
CA VAL A 71 5.46 -4.87 6.22
C VAL A 71 6.62 -4.41 7.08
N PHE A 72 7.48 -3.56 6.54
CA PHE A 72 8.58 -2.92 7.25
C PHE A 72 8.34 -1.42 7.33
N ALA A 73 8.50 -0.84 8.51
CA ALA A 73 8.23 0.58 8.73
C ALA A 73 9.10 1.13 9.88
N PRO A 74 9.38 2.45 9.92
CA PRO A 74 9.97 3.11 11.08
C PRO A 74 9.11 2.94 12.32
N ARG A 75 9.73 3.00 13.52
CA ARG A 75 9.04 2.78 14.80
C ARG A 75 7.78 3.62 15.00
N LEU A 76 7.79 4.86 14.53
CA LEU A 76 6.61 5.73 14.63
C LEU A 76 5.45 5.20 13.77
N ALA A 77 5.73 4.87 12.51
CA ALA A 77 4.73 4.35 11.58
C ALA A 77 4.23 2.95 11.97
N GLN A 78 5.06 2.11 12.62
CA GLN A 78 4.61 0.81 13.15
C GLN A 78 3.62 0.92 14.32
N GLY A 79 3.62 2.05 15.03
CA GLY A 79 2.75 2.27 16.18
C GLY A 79 1.42 2.96 15.86
N LEU A 80 1.18 3.26 14.57
CA LEU A 80 -0.05 3.82 14.03
C LEU A 80 -0.88 2.69 13.41
#